data_AF-A0A1I4D1V9-F1
#
_entry.id   AF-A0A1I4D1V9-F1
#
_cell.length_a   1.000
_cell.length_b   1.000
_cell.length_c   1.000
_cell.angle_alpha   90.00
_cell.angle_beta   90.00
_cell.angle_gamma   90.00
#
_symmetry.space_group_name_H-M   'P 1'
#
loop_
_entity.id
_entity.type
_entity.pdbx_description
1 polymer ?
#
loop_
_entity_poly.entity_id
_entity_poly.type
_entity_poly.pdbx_seq_one_letter_code
_entity_poly.pdbx_strand_id
1 'polypeptide(L)'
;MTHALTLPDFSSSPAGGDRVPFHADPVLAAIERHSEAWAVFQVARPGVGSGRADDETHAALMEMLGTACATRAGAFCLIQHLRWWLAEEAPYAGDYGDAWAVARAREADLSKFLGVEPIERRAVALPSGRMLAPAVDPRPAPAAVGGNRAVAGEALAALILVAGSAFLTGFSTLL
;
A
#
# COMPACT_ATOMS: atom_id res chain seq x y z
N MET A 1 -10.39 -51.49 22.30
CA MET A 1 -9.03 -51.01 21.97
C MET A 1 -9.16 -49.54 21.61
N THR A 2 -8.91 -48.67 22.59
CA THR A 2 -9.06 -47.21 22.48
C THR A 2 -7.72 -46.63 22.04
N HIS A 3 -7.64 -46.17 20.80
CA HIS A 3 -6.48 -45.43 20.31
C HIS A 3 -6.54 -44.00 20.84
N ALA A 4 -5.83 -43.75 21.94
CA ALA A 4 -5.55 -42.40 22.41
C ALA A 4 -4.56 -41.75 21.42
N LEU A 5 -5.01 -40.69 20.76
CA LEU A 5 -4.17 -39.81 19.95
C LEU A 5 -3.31 -38.95 20.90
N THR A 6 -2.07 -39.37 21.11
CA THR A 6 -1.08 -38.55 21.81
C THR A 6 -0.65 -37.43 20.87
N LEU A 7 -1.17 -36.22 21.09
CA LEU A 7 -0.70 -35.03 20.38
C LEU A 7 0.72 -34.70 20.86
N PRO A 8 1.66 -34.37 19.95
CA PRO A 8 2.99 -33.94 20.34
C PRO A 8 2.91 -32.63 21.13
N ASP A 9 3.53 -32.63 22.30
CA ASP A 9 3.67 -31.48 23.18
C ASP A 9 4.67 -30.48 22.57
N PHE A 10 4.18 -29.33 22.12
CA PHE A 10 5.01 -28.25 21.58
C PHE A 10 5.66 -27.39 22.68
N SER A 11 5.59 -27.79 23.95
CA SER A 11 6.11 -27.00 25.08
C SER A 11 7.63 -26.99 25.21
N SER A 12 8.38 -27.60 24.29
CA SER A 12 9.86 -27.56 24.29
C SER A 12 10.41 -26.84 23.07
N SER A 13 10.41 -25.50 23.10
CA SER A 13 11.24 -24.72 22.18
C SER A 13 12.66 -24.62 22.74
N PRO A 14 13.69 -25.13 22.05
CA PRO A 14 15.07 -24.96 22.47
C PRO A 14 15.58 -23.57 22.08
N ALA A 15 16.27 -22.92 23.02
CA ALA A 15 17.20 -21.80 22.85
C ALA A 15 16.64 -20.44 22.36
N GLY A 16 16.40 -19.53 23.30
CA GLY A 16 17.26 -18.35 23.53
C GLY A 16 17.66 -17.43 22.36
N GLY A 17 16.89 -17.37 21.28
CA GLY A 17 17.03 -16.35 20.24
C GLY A 17 15.86 -15.36 20.34
N ASP A 18 16.17 -14.08 20.33
CA ASP A 18 15.28 -12.91 20.40
C ASP A 18 14.17 -12.94 19.31
N ARG A 19 13.13 -13.76 19.53
CA ARG A 19 12.00 -13.91 18.60
C ARG A 19 10.95 -12.89 18.97
N VAL A 20 10.87 -11.83 18.17
CA VAL A 20 9.76 -10.85 18.24
C VAL A 20 8.44 -11.61 18.05
N PRO A 21 7.51 -11.55 19.03
CA PRO A 21 6.17 -12.10 18.84
C PRO A 21 5.50 -11.45 17.63
N PHE A 22 4.70 -12.21 16.86
CA PHE A 22 4.06 -11.69 15.64
C PHE A 22 3.29 -10.37 15.87
N HIS A 23 2.54 -10.26 16.96
CA HIS A 23 1.77 -9.06 17.32
C HIS A 23 2.64 -7.85 17.71
N ALA A 24 3.93 -8.07 17.97
CA ALA A 24 4.91 -7.02 18.25
C ALA A 24 5.68 -6.58 16.99
N ASP A 25 5.34 -7.11 15.81
CA ASP A 25 5.93 -6.65 14.55
C ASP A 25 5.39 -5.23 14.23
N PRO A 26 6.25 -4.20 14.23
CA PRO A 26 5.82 -2.81 14.08
C PRO A 26 5.10 -2.54 12.75
N VAL A 27 5.35 -3.36 11.72
CA VAL A 27 4.68 -3.22 10.42
C VAL A 27 3.18 -3.45 10.51
N LEU A 28 2.69 -4.27 11.45
CA LEU A 28 1.26 -4.53 11.60
C LEU A 28 0.52 -3.29 12.12
N ALA A 29 1.11 -2.59 13.09
CA ALA A 29 0.56 -1.33 13.59
C ALA A 29 0.57 -0.23 12.50
N ALA A 30 1.62 -0.19 11.68
CA ALA A 30 1.69 0.75 10.56
C ALA A 30 0.64 0.47 9.48
N ILE A 31 0.40 -0.82 9.16
CA ILE A 31 -0.68 -1.25 8.25
C ILE A 31 -2.05 -0.83 8.79
N GLU A 32 -2.30 -1.06 10.08
CA GLU A 32 -3.55 -0.68 10.73
C GLU A 32 -3.78 0.83 10.67
N ARG A 33 -2.76 1.63 11.04
CA ARG A 33 -2.82 3.09 10.97
C ARG A 33 -3.13 3.58 9.55
N HIS A 34 -2.43 3.06 8.54
CA HIS A 34 -2.71 3.45 7.15
C HIS A 34 -4.13 3.07 6.72
N SER A 35 -4.58 1.87 7.10
CA SER A 35 -5.95 1.41 6.78
C SER A 35 -7.02 2.29 7.42
N GLU A 36 -6.82 2.69 8.68
CA GLU A 36 -7.71 3.61 9.38
C GLU A 36 -7.71 5.00 8.75
N ALA A 37 -6.54 5.58 8.50
CA ALA A 37 -6.40 6.90 7.88
C ALA A 37 -7.08 6.93 6.49
N TRP A 38 -6.82 5.90 5.69
CA TRP A 38 -7.45 5.74 4.38
C TRP A 38 -8.98 5.64 4.48
N ALA A 39 -9.50 4.84 5.41
CA ALA A 39 -10.95 4.71 5.61
C ALA A 39 -11.60 6.04 6.03
N VAL A 40 -10.95 6.81 6.90
CA VAL A 40 -11.41 8.16 7.29
C VAL A 40 -11.42 9.10 6.09
N PHE A 41 -10.39 9.05 5.24
CA PHE A 41 -10.31 9.88 4.04
C PHE A 41 -11.41 9.55 3.04
N GLN A 42 -11.71 8.27 2.80
CA GLN A 42 -12.75 7.86 1.83
C GLN A 42 -14.15 8.37 2.17
N VAL A 43 -14.45 8.63 3.45
CA VAL A 43 -15.76 9.13 3.90
C VAL A 43 -15.75 10.63 4.21
N ALA A 44 -14.60 11.31 4.08
CA ALA A 44 -14.47 12.72 4.38
C ALA A 44 -15.25 13.58 3.37
N ARG A 45 -15.95 14.61 3.88
CA ARG A 45 -16.64 15.59 3.02
C ARG A 45 -15.63 16.57 2.41
N PRO A 46 -15.85 17.03 1.17
CA PRO A 46 -15.01 18.06 0.55
C PRO A 46 -14.81 19.27 1.44
N GLY A 47 -13.55 19.69 1.57
CA GLY A 47 -13.15 20.90 2.28
C GLY A 47 -11.87 20.67 3.08
N VAL A 48 -11.65 21.51 4.10
CA VAL A 48 -10.45 21.44 4.95
C VAL A 48 -10.31 20.08 5.64
N GLY A 49 -11.43 19.46 6.02
CA GLY A 49 -11.44 18.14 6.64
C GLY A 49 -10.95 17.02 5.73
N SER A 50 -11.32 17.03 4.44
CA SER A 50 -10.84 16.02 3.49
C SER A 50 -9.36 16.20 3.17
N GLY A 51 -8.87 17.45 3.07
CA GLY A 51 -7.44 17.72 2.87
C GLY A 51 -6.58 17.18 4.01
N ARG A 52 -6.99 17.42 5.27
CA ARG A 52 -6.29 16.88 6.43
C ARG A 52 -6.32 15.35 6.50
N ALA A 53 -7.42 14.73 6.09
CA ALA A 53 -7.53 13.27 6.05
C ALA A 53 -6.64 12.66 4.95
N ASP A 54 -6.50 13.34 3.81
CA ASP A 54 -5.56 12.98 2.75
C ASP A 54 -4.10 13.09 3.25
N ASP A 55 -3.73 14.22 3.87
CA ASP A 55 -2.41 14.43 4.46
C ASP A 55 -2.05 13.33 5.47
N GLU A 56 -2.99 12.96 6.34
CA GLU A 56 -2.81 11.89 7.31
C GLU A 56 -2.68 10.51 6.63
N THR A 57 -3.46 10.24 5.58
CA THR A 57 -3.34 9.01 4.79
C THR A 57 -1.96 8.91 4.15
N HIS A 58 -1.49 10.01 3.56
CA HIS A 58 -0.17 10.10 2.95
C HIS A 58 0.95 9.92 4.00
N ALA A 59 0.84 10.58 5.15
CA ALA A 59 1.80 10.43 6.24
C ALA A 59 1.88 8.98 6.74
N ALA A 60 0.73 8.33 6.96
CA ALA A 60 0.65 6.94 7.38
C ALA A 60 1.21 5.98 6.31
N LEU A 61 1.02 6.28 5.01
CA LEU A 61 1.60 5.51 3.92
C LEU A 61 3.14 5.58 3.97
N MET A 62 3.70 6.77 4.08
CA MET A 62 5.15 6.96 4.12
C MET A 62 5.78 6.31 5.36
N GLU A 63 5.13 6.40 6.52
CA GLU A 63 5.52 5.69 7.73
C GLU A 63 5.52 4.16 7.52
N MET A 64 4.42 3.61 6.97
CA MET A 64 4.30 2.18 6.68
C MET A 64 5.37 1.70 5.70
N LEU A 65 5.65 2.44 4.62
CA LEU A 65 6.68 2.10 3.63
C LEU A 65 8.09 2.09 4.24
N GLY A 66 8.36 2.98 5.21
CA GLY A 66 9.61 3.03 5.95
C GLY A 66 9.72 2.00 7.09
N THR A 67 8.61 1.39 7.50
CA THR A 67 8.60 0.47 8.66
C THR A 67 9.24 -0.88 8.31
N ALA A 68 10.16 -1.32 9.17
CA ALA A 68 10.81 -2.63 9.02
C ALA A 68 9.85 -3.77 9.42
N CYS A 69 9.89 -4.88 8.68
CA CYS A 69 9.20 -6.11 9.07
C CYS A 69 10.10 -6.89 10.04
N ALA A 70 9.68 -7.04 11.29
CA ALA A 70 10.43 -7.83 12.28
C ALA A 70 10.25 -9.34 12.07
N THR A 71 9.18 -9.74 11.37
CA THR A 71 8.81 -11.14 11.16
C THR A 71 8.47 -11.43 9.70
N ARG A 72 8.62 -12.70 9.31
CA ARG A 72 8.22 -13.19 7.98
C ARG A 72 6.71 -13.03 7.74
N ALA A 73 5.91 -13.16 8.79
CA ALA A 73 4.46 -13.01 8.71
C ALA A 73 4.06 -11.54 8.52
N GLY A 74 4.71 -10.60 9.22
CA GLY A 74 4.52 -9.16 8.98
C GLY A 74 4.90 -8.75 7.55
N ALA A 75 5.99 -9.30 7.02
CA ALA A 75 6.35 -9.11 5.61
C ALA A 75 5.26 -9.61 4.64
N PHE A 76 4.64 -10.76 4.92
CA PHE A 76 3.54 -11.28 4.10
C PHE A 76 2.29 -10.39 4.19
N CYS A 77 1.92 -9.94 5.39
CA CYS A 77 0.83 -8.98 5.60
C CYS A 77 1.06 -7.67 4.83
N LEU A 78 2.29 -7.13 4.86
CA LEU A 78 2.63 -5.92 4.13
C LEU A 78 2.52 -6.12 2.62
N ILE A 79 2.99 -7.25 2.06
CA ILE A 79 2.79 -7.55 0.63
C ILE A 79 1.31 -7.55 0.27
N GLN A 80 0.47 -8.24 1.06
CA GLN A 80 -0.96 -8.32 0.79
C GLN A 80 -1.62 -6.94 0.82
N HIS A 81 -1.24 -6.11 1.78
CA HIS A 81 -1.73 -4.75 1.92
C HIS A 81 -1.29 -3.84 0.77
N LEU A 82 0.00 -3.87 0.41
CA LEU A 82 0.54 -3.09 -0.72
C LEU A 82 -0.10 -3.49 -2.05
N ARG A 83 -0.33 -4.79 -2.28
CA ARG A 83 -1.01 -5.27 -3.49
C ARG A 83 -2.45 -4.80 -3.58
N TRP A 84 -3.17 -4.78 -2.47
CA TRP A 84 -4.51 -4.20 -2.41
C TRP A 84 -4.45 -2.69 -2.74
N TRP A 85 -3.61 -1.94 -2.03
CA TRP A 85 -3.51 -0.49 -2.20
C TRP A 85 -3.07 -0.09 -3.62
N LEU A 86 -2.07 -0.76 -4.19
CA LEU A 86 -1.62 -0.54 -5.57
C LEU A 86 -2.70 -0.87 -6.61
N ALA A 87 -3.62 -1.79 -6.32
CA ALA A 87 -4.72 -2.09 -7.22
C ALA A 87 -5.84 -1.05 -7.11
N GLU A 88 -6.16 -0.62 -5.88
CA GLU A 88 -7.23 0.35 -5.58
C GLU A 88 -6.87 1.75 -6.09
N GLU A 89 -5.62 2.18 -5.86
CA GLU A 89 -5.16 3.55 -6.13
C GLU A 89 -4.47 3.69 -7.50
N ALA A 90 -4.46 2.64 -8.33
CA ALA A 90 -3.87 2.65 -9.67
C ALA A 90 -4.33 3.81 -10.56
N PRO A 91 -5.63 4.20 -10.57
CA PRO A 91 -6.09 5.34 -11.36
C PRO A 91 -5.44 6.68 -10.98
N TYR A 92 -4.93 6.79 -9.74
CA TYR A 92 -4.37 8.00 -9.15
C TYR A 92 -2.84 7.93 -8.99
N ALA A 93 -2.18 6.96 -9.62
CA ALA A 93 -0.75 6.72 -9.46
C ALA A 93 0.13 7.97 -9.67
N GLY A 94 -0.29 8.89 -10.55
CA GLY A 94 0.41 10.15 -10.82
C GLY A 94 0.41 11.14 -9.64
N ASP A 95 -0.58 11.06 -8.76
CA ASP A 95 -0.77 12.00 -7.65
C ASP A 95 0.12 11.66 -6.44
N TYR A 96 0.62 10.43 -6.37
CA TYR A 96 1.45 9.94 -5.27
C TYR A 96 2.95 10.25 -5.42
N GLY A 97 3.38 10.81 -6.55
CA GLY A 97 4.79 11.08 -6.84
C GLY A 97 5.68 9.85 -6.61
N ASP A 98 6.77 10.03 -5.85
CA ASP A 98 7.73 8.96 -5.57
C ASP A 98 7.15 7.84 -4.69
N ALA A 99 6.12 8.12 -3.87
CA ALA A 99 5.54 7.13 -2.96
C ALA A 99 4.99 5.92 -3.72
N TRP A 100 4.44 6.12 -4.93
CA TRP A 100 3.97 5.04 -5.79
C TRP A 100 5.11 4.08 -6.20
N ALA A 101 6.23 4.66 -6.64
CA ALA A 101 7.41 3.89 -7.04
C ALA A 101 8.04 3.15 -5.85
N VAL A 102 8.11 3.80 -4.69
CA VAL A 102 8.61 3.21 -3.44
C VAL A 102 7.72 2.03 -3.01
N ALA A 103 6.39 2.18 -3.03
CA ALA A 103 5.46 1.11 -2.70
C ALA A 103 5.63 -0.11 -3.61
N ARG A 104 5.76 0.10 -4.92
CA ARG A 104 6.02 -0.97 -5.89
C ARG A 104 7.36 -1.67 -5.65
N ALA A 105 8.43 -0.90 -5.41
CA ALA A 105 9.75 -1.46 -5.13
C ALA A 105 9.73 -2.29 -3.85
N ARG A 106 9.09 -1.76 -2.78
CA ARG A 106 8.97 -2.44 -1.50
C ARG A 106 8.18 -3.75 -1.60
N GLU A 107 7.08 -3.76 -2.35
CA GLU A 107 6.29 -4.98 -2.61
C GLU A 107 7.12 -6.03 -3.36
N ALA A 108 7.87 -5.63 -4.40
CA ALA A 108 8.71 -6.52 -5.17
C ALA A 108 9.86 -7.11 -4.35
N ASP A 109 10.54 -6.28 -3.55
CA ASP A 109 11.64 -6.70 -2.69
C ASP A 109 11.18 -7.72 -1.64
N LEU A 110 10.03 -7.46 -0.99
CA LEU A 110 9.46 -8.38 -0.02
C LEU A 110 8.99 -9.67 -0.67
N SER A 111 8.39 -9.60 -1.86
CA SER A 111 7.98 -10.79 -2.64
C SER A 111 9.17 -11.68 -2.95
N LYS A 112 10.28 -11.08 -3.42
CA LYS A 112 11.53 -11.80 -3.66
C LYS A 112 12.13 -12.38 -2.39
N PHE A 113 12.14 -11.62 -1.29
CA PHE A 113 12.61 -12.07 0.03
C PHE A 113 11.81 -13.29 0.52
N LEU A 114 10.50 -13.31 0.30
CA LEU A 114 9.64 -14.42 0.72
C LEU A 114 9.56 -15.55 -0.30
N GLY A 115 10.03 -15.37 -1.54
CA GLY A 115 9.77 -16.30 -2.65
C GLY A 115 8.29 -16.37 -3.04
N VAL A 116 7.55 -15.28 -2.79
CA VAL A 116 6.12 -15.13 -3.10
C VAL A 116 5.99 -14.16 -4.28
N GLU A 117 6.64 -14.51 -5.39
CA GLU A 117 6.55 -13.74 -6.61
C GLU A 117 5.06 -13.50 -6.96
N PRO A 118 4.71 -12.28 -7.41
CA PRO A 118 3.37 -12.04 -7.93
C PRO A 118 3.04 -13.12 -8.95
N ILE A 119 1.82 -13.69 -8.88
CA ILE A 119 1.35 -14.57 -9.95
C ILE A 119 1.08 -13.68 -11.16
N GLU A 120 2.14 -13.34 -11.87
CA GLU A 120 2.04 -12.80 -13.20
C GLU A 120 1.43 -13.92 -14.05
N ARG A 121 0.17 -13.74 -14.46
CA ARG A 121 -0.38 -14.55 -15.54
C ARG A 121 0.42 -14.15 -16.77
N ARG A 122 1.56 -14.79 -17.00
CA ARG A 122 2.33 -14.64 -18.23
C ARG A 122 1.65 -15.47 -19.31
N ALA A 123 1.67 -14.98 -20.54
CA ALA A 123 1.21 -15.78 -21.66
C ALA A 123 2.03 -17.08 -21.72
N VAL A 124 1.36 -18.23 -21.72
CA VAL A 124 2.03 -19.52 -21.85
C VAL A 124 2.20 -19.79 -23.34
N ALA A 125 3.45 -19.84 -23.80
CA ALA A 125 3.77 -20.32 -25.13
C ALA A 125 3.65 -21.85 -25.14
N LEU A 126 2.66 -22.36 -25.88
CA LEU A 126 2.54 -23.80 -26.10
C LEU A 126 3.62 -24.27 -27.11
N PRO A 127 4.04 -25.55 -27.06
CA PRO A 127 4.98 -26.13 -28.03
C PRO A 127 4.52 -26.00 -29.49
N SER A 128 3.23 -25.75 -29.71
CA SER A 128 2.61 -25.51 -31.02
C SER A 128 2.78 -24.09 -31.56
N GLY A 129 3.51 -23.21 -30.86
CA GLY A 129 3.69 -21.80 -31.23
C GLY A 129 2.47 -20.91 -30.94
N ARG A 130 1.42 -21.47 -30.34
CA ARG A 130 0.23 -20.71 -29.90
C ARG A 130 0.51 -20.07 -28.54
N MET A 131 0.26 -18.77 -28.42
CA MET A 131 0.23 -18.08 -27.13
C MET A 131 -1.15 -18.23 -26.51
N LEU A 132 -1.21 -18.81 -25.31
CA LEU A 132 -2.37 -18.66 -24.45
C LEU A 132 -2.18 -17.36 -23.66
N ALA A 133 -2.79 -16.27 -24.14
CA ALA A 133 -2.88 -15.05 -23.36
C ALA A 133 -3.69 -15.34 -22.08
N PRO A 134 -3.36 -14.71 -20.95
CA PRO A 134 -4.23 -14.73 -19.79
C PRO A 134 -5.60 -14.23 -20.21
N ALA A 135 -6.65 -15.00 -19.92
CA ALA A 135 -7.99 -14.46 -19.99
C ALA A 135 -8.03 -13.24 -19.05
N VAL A 136 -8.22 -12.06 -19.65
CA VAL A 136 -8.70 -10.89 -18.93
C VAL A 136 -10.05 -11.32 -18.37
N ASP A 137 -10.10 -11.55 -17.06
CA ASP A 137 -11.35 -11.79 -16.37
C ASP A 137 -12.11 -10.47 -16.40
N PRO A 138 -13.26 -10.35 -17.11
CA PRO A 138 -14.10 -9.18 -17.02
C PRO A 138 -14.92 -9.29 -15.73
N ARG A 139 -14.24 -9.48 -14.58
CA ARG A 139 -14.92 -9.27 -13.31
C ARG A 139 -15.29 -7.79 -13.27
N PRO A 140 -16.57 -7.44 -13.08
CA PRO A 140 -16.90 -6.07 -12.77
C PRO A 140 -16.06 -5.69 -11.54
N ALA A 141 -15.30 -4.61 -11.67
CA ALA A 141 -14.67 -3.99 -10.51
C ALA A 141 -15.74 -3.90 -9.41
N PRO A 142 -15.44 -4.25 -8.14
CA PRO A 142 -16.34 -3.87 -7.07
C PRO A 142 -16.61 -2.38 -7.24
N ALA A 143 -17.89 -2.01 -7.29
CA ALA A 143 -18.32 -0.67 -7.60
C ALA A 143 -17.46 0.32 -6.83
N ALA A 144 -16.63 1.07 -7.55
CA ALA A 144 -15.88 2.17 -6.98
C ALA A 144 -16.93 3.05 -6.32
N VAL A 145 -16.98 3.04 -4.98
CA VAL A 145 -17.65 4.10 -4.23
C VAL A 145 -16.72 5.30 -4.35
N GLY A 146 -16.72 5.88 -5.54
CA GLY A 146 -16.05 7.13 -5.87
C GLY A 146 -16.76 8.26 -5.16
N GLY A 147 -16.36 8.51 -3.92
CA GLY A 147 -16.80 9.67 -3.16
C GLY A 147 -15.80 10.81 -3.30
N ASN A 148 -16.15 11.81 -4.11
CA ASN A 148 -15.74 13.22 -3.96
C ASN A 148 -14.29 13.68 -4.22
N ARG A 149 -13.37 12.89 -4.81
CA ARG A 149 -12.02 13.40 -5.16
C ARG A 149 -11.98 14.39 -6.34
N ALA A 150 -13.05 14.49 -7.14
CA ALA A 150 -13.06 15.33 -8.35
C ALA A 150 -12.97 16.86 -8.11
N VAL A 151 -13.09 17.35 -6.86
CA VAL A 151 -13.12 18.80 -6.58
C VAL A 151 -11.92 19.28 -5.75
N ALA A 152 -11.17 18.38 -5.10
CA ALA A 152 -10.07 18.78 -4.20
C ALA A 152 -8.75 19.06 -4.95
N GLY A 153 -8.46 18.31 -6.02
CA GLY A 153 -7.20 18.43 -6.76
C GLY A 153 -7.05 19.73 -7.57
N GLU A 154 -8.12 20.25 -8.16
CA GLU A 154 -8.06 21.49 -8.96
C GLU A 154 -7.81 22.75 -8.12
N ALA A 155 -8.26 22.77 -6.86
CA ALA A 155 -8.08 23.94 -5.98
C ALA A 155 -6.63 24.10 -5.52
N LEU A 156 -5.89 23.01 -5.34
CA LEU A 156 -4.53 23.04 -4.80
C LEU A 156 -3.51 23.48 -5.85
N ALA A 157 -3.68 23.05 -7.11
CA ALA A 157 -2.83 23.49 -8.23
C ALA A 157 -2.95 25.01 -8.49
N ALA A 158 -4.17 25.57 -8.38
CA ALA A 158 -4.39 27.00 -8.54
C ALA A 158 -3.72 27.84 -7.42
N LEU A 159 -3.73 27.35 -6.18
CA LEU A 159 -3.13 28.04 -5.03
C LEU A 159 -1.60 28.07 -5.10
N ILE A 160 -0.97 26.98 -5.57
CA ILE A 160 0.49 26.89 -5.75
C ILE A 160 0.96 27.87 -6.85
N LEU A 161 0.20 28.03 -7.94
CA LEU A 161 0.53 28.97 -9.02
C LEU A 161 0.39 30.45 -8.59
N VAL A 162 -0.61 30.79 -7.76
CA VAL A 162 -0.81 32.16 -7.26
C VAL A 162 0.22 32.52 -6.20
N ALA A 163 0.55 31.61 -5.28
CA ALA A 163 1.57 31.86 -4.25
C ALA A 163 2.99 31.98 -4.85
N GLY A 164 3.32 31.15 -5.86
CA GLY A 164 4.62 31.19 -6.53
C GLY A 164 4.84 32.48 -7.35
N SER A 165 3.81 33.00 -8.01
CA SER A 165 3.90 34.23 -8.81
C SER A 165 4.04 35.49 -7.94
N ALA A 166 3.41 35.53 -6.76
CA ALA A 166 3.56 36.64 -5.81
C ALA A 166 5.00 36.72 -5.25
N PHE A 167 5.62 35.57 -4.95
CA PHE A 167 7.00 35.51 -4.45
C PHE A 167 8.04 35.91 -5.50
N LEU A 168 7.87 35.50 -6.76
CA LEU A 168 8.79 35.88 -7.85
C LEU A 168 8.71 37.38 -8.20
N THR A 169 7.51 37.98 -8.11
CA THR A 169 7.34 39.41 -8.39
C THR A 169 7.91 40.30 -7.27
N GLY A 170 7.80 39.87 -6.01
CA GLY A 170 8.41 40.56 -4.86
C GLY A 170 9.95 40.51 -4.88
N PHE A 171 10.54 39.41 -5.36
CA PHE A 171 12.00 39.31 -5.46
C PHE A 171 12.57 40.19 -6.58
N SER A 172 11.82 40.42 -7.66
CA SER A 172 12.24 41.29 -8.77
C SER A 172 12.22 42.79 -8.46
N THR A 173 11.60 43.22 -7.36
CA THR A 173 11.55 44.64 -6.94
C THR A 173 12.61 45.00 -5.89
N LEU A 174 13.40 44.02 -5.45
CA LEU A 174 14.47 44.17 -4.45
C LEU A 174 15.90 44.08 -5.03
N LEU A 175 16.03 43.96 -6.36
CA LEU A 175 17.27 44.04 -7.13
C LEU A 175 17.27 45.31 -7.99
#